data_AF-A0A2W1B4Y2-F1
#
_entry.id   AF-A0A2W1B4Y2-F1
#
_cell.length_a   1.000
_cell.length_b   1.000
_cell.length_c   1.000
_cell.angle_alpha   90.00
_cell.angle_beta   90.00
_cell.angle_gamma   90.00
#
_symmetry.space_group_name_H-M   'P 1'
#
loop_
_entity.id
_entity.type
_entity.pdbx_description
1 polymer ?
#
loop_
_entity_poly.entity_id
_entity_poly.type
_entity_poly.pdbx_seq_one_letter_code
_entity_poly.pdbx_strand_id
1 'polypeptide(L)'
;TEIKKRQGALTSIWELTLSERHNASILLESSTAIPFLYCRYYFKCFYCGEQYSEIKTVLQHTITHETPEKSVILKDYLPKGKRTVKVDISGLKCRICDTKLKDLDETRRHLSSEHNKMFTVSGNAMLFVKPVVLVS
;
A
#
# COMPACT_ATOMS: atom_id res chain seq x y z
N THR A 1 -17.29 7.20 40.47
CA THR A 1 -16.53 7.82 39.37
C THR A 1 -16.59 6.87 38.19
N GLU A 2 -17.56 7.08 37.29
CA GLU A 2 -17.81 6.14 36.21
C GLU A 2 -16.82 6.36 35.06
N ILE A 3 -16.09 5.30 34.73
CA ILE A 3 -15.18 5.24 33.59
C ILE A 3 -16.03 5.19 32.33
N LYS A 4 -16.19 6.33 31.64
CA LYS A 4 -16.76 6.38 30.29
C LYS A 4 -15.87 5.56 29.35
N LYS A 5 -16.27 4.31 29.08
CA LYS A 5 -15.74 3.52 27.95
C LYS A 5 -15.92 4.35 26.68
N ARG A 6 -14.81 4.77 26.09
CA ARG A 6 -14.80 5.35 24.74
C ARG A 6 -15.31 4.29 23.79
N GLN A 7 -16.56 4.41 23.36
CA GLN A 7 -17.09 3.68 22.22
C GLN A 7 -16.24 4.09 21.00
N GLY A 8 -15.48 3.13 20.47
CA GLY A 8 -14.70 3.32 19.26
C GLY A 8 -15.63 3.78 18.15
N ALA A 9 -15.26 4.87 17.49
CA ALA A 9 -15.97 5.36 16.31
C ALA A 9 -16.09 4.21 15.32
N LEU A 10 -17.32 3.88 14.93
CA LEU A 10 -17.62 2.96 13.84
C LEU A 10 -16.95 3.52 12.59
N THR A 11 -15.75 3.02 12.27
CA THR A 11 -15.09 3.25 10.98
C THR A 11 -16.10 2.86 9.91
N SER A 12 -16.34 3.75 8.94
CA SER A 12 -17.33 3.49 7.90
C SER A 12 -17.05 2.12 7.27
N ILE A 13 -18.12 1.38 6.89
CA ILE A 13 -18.12 -0.01 6.37
C ILE A 13 -17.14 -0.26 5.19
N TRP A 14 -16.49 0.80 4.72
CA TRP A 14 -15.74 0.88 3.49
C TRP A 14 -14.27 1.29 3.69
N GLU A 15 -13.85 1.58 4.91
CA GLU A 15 -12.47 1.97 5.22
C GLU A 15 -11.58 0.76 5.45
N LEU A 16 -10.29 0.92 5.13
CA LEU A 16 -9.27 -0.06 5.45
C LEU A 16 -9.26 -0.39 6.95
N THR A 17 -9.45 -1.67 7.27
CA THR A 17 -9.34 -2.17 8.64
C THR A 17 -7.90 -2.09 9.14
N LEU A 18 -7.69 -2.10 10.45
CA LEU A 18 -6.34 -2.11 11.04
C LEU A 18 -5.50 -3.31 10.53
N SER A 19 -6.14 -4.47 10.39
CA SER A 19 -5.54 -5.72 9.88
C SER A 19 -5.08 -5.59 8.43
N GLU A 20 -5.89 -4.98 7.59
CA GLU A 20 -5.57 -4.70 6.19
C GLU A 20 -4.44 -3.67 6.04
N ARG A 21 -4.48 -2.60 6.84
CA ARG A 21 -3.40 -1.60 6.86
C ARG A 21 -2.07 -2.21 7.28
N HIS A 22 -2.08 -3.11 8.27
CA HIS A 22 -0.89 -3.87 8.67
C HIS A 22 -0.35 -4.74 7.54
N ASN A 23 -1.21 -5.42 6.79
CA ASN A 23 -0.79 -6.23 5.65
C ASN A 23 -0.17 -5.35 4.54
N ALA A 24 -0.84 -4.23 4.21
CA ALA A 24 -0.35 -3.29 3.20
C ALA A 24 1.02 -2.70 3.58
N SER A 25 1.24 -2.33 4.85
CA SER A 25 2.53 -1.76 5.27
C SER A 25 3.68 -2.76 5.19
N ILE A 26 3.44 -4.05 5.48
CA ILE A 26 4.48 -5.09 5.31
C ILE A 26 4.85 -5.23 3.83
N LEU A 27 3.84 -5.28 2.95
CA LEU A 27 4.09 -5.48 1.52
C LEU A 27 4.82 -4.28 0.89
N LEU A 28 4.45 -3.06 1.27
CA LEU A 28 5.12 -1.85 0.79
C LEU A 28 6.57 -1.75 1.29
N GLU A 29 6.83 -2.15 2.53
CA GLU A 29 8.20 -2.21 3.07
C GLU A 29 9.04 -3.30 2.38
N SER A 30 8.45 -4.47 2.10
CA SER A 30 9.20 -5.68 1.76
C SER A 30 9.19 -6.03 0.26
N SER A 31 8.55 -5.23 -0.59
CA SER A 31 8.46 -5.47 -2.03
C SER A 31 8.68 -4.21 -2.85
N THR A 32 9.00 -4.37 -4.13
CA THR A 32 9.17 -3.27 -5.08
C THR A 32 7.85 -2.74 -5.65
N ALA A 33 6.70 -3.09 -5.07
CA ALA A 33 5.42 -2.48 -5.43
C ALA A 33 5.50 -0.96 -5.27
N ILE A 34 5.09 -0.20 -6.28
CA ILE A 34 5.23 1.26 -6.30
C ILE A 34 3.89 1.91 -5.96
N PRO A 35 3.69 2.46 -4.75
CA PRO A 35 2.41 3.05 -4.36
C PRO A 35 2.23 4.45 -4.96
N PHE A 36 0.99 4.78 -5.32
CA PHE A 36 0.63 6.13 -5.73
C PHE A 36 -0.82 6.47 -5.33
N LEU A 37 -1.15 7.75 -5.35
CA LEU A 37 -2.50 8.23 -5.13
C LEU A 37 -3.11 8.66 -6.46
N TYR A 38 -4.28 8.11 -6.79
CA TYR A 38 -5.06 8.55 -7.94
C TYR A 38 -6.10 9.60 -7.52
N CYS A 39 -6.10 10.73 -8.20
CA CYS A 39 -6.94 11.88 -7.92
C CYS A 39 -7.63 12.37 -9.20
N ARG A 40 -8.58 11.59 -9.73
CA ARG A 40 -9.46 11.85 -10.91
C ARG A 40 -8.78 12.41 -12.17
N TYR A 41 -8.15 13.58 -12.10
CA TYR A 41 -7.46 14.28 -13.17
C TYR A 41 -5.94 14.29 -13.03
N TYR A 42 -5.39 13.86 -11.89
CA TYR A 42 -3.96 13.84 -11.64
C TYR A 42 -3.57 12.68 -10.69
N PHE A 43 -2.27 12.52 -10.50
CA PHE A 43 -1.66 11.56 -9.60
C PHE A 43 -0.85 12.29 -8.53
N LYS A 44 -0.72 11.68 -7.36
CA LYS A 44 0.19 12.16 -6.32
C LYS A 44 1.16 11.08 -5.90
N CYS A 45 2.40 11.48 -5.64
CA CYS A 45 3.38 10.64 -4.99
C CYS A 45 2.84 10.21 -3.63
N PHE A 46 2.95 8.92 -3.33
CA PHE A 46 2.47 8.36 -2.07
C PHE A 46 3.27 8.88 -0.86
N TYR A 47 4.56 9.18 -1.05
CA TYR A 47 5.46 9.58 0.03
C TYR A 47 5.49 11.11 0.24
N CYS A 48 5.77 11.91 -0.78
CA CYS A 48 5.87 13.37 -0.60
C CYS A 48 4.59 14.15 -0.93
N GLY A 49 3.60 13.51 -1.57
CA GLY A 49 2.35 14.15 -1.97
C GLY A 49 2.43 15.07 -3.19
N GLU A 50 3.61 15.19 -3.83
CA GLU A 50 3.79 15.94 -5.08
C GLU A 50 2.86 15.44 -6.18
N GLN A 51 2.38 16.38 -6.99
CA GLN A 51 1.36 16.14 -8.01
C GLN A 51 1.97 16.00 -9.41
N TYR A 52 1.42 15.06 -10.18
CA TYR A 52 1.83 14.73 -11.54
C TYR A 52 0.61 14.54 -12.43
N SER A 53 0.68 14.95 -13.70
CA SER A 53 -0.38 14.73 -14.69
C SER A 53 -0.37 13.30 -15.26
N GLU A 54 0.78 12.63 -15.25
CA GLU A 54 0.97 11.33 -15.86
C GLU A 54 1.32 10.26 -14.82
N ILE A 55 0.80 9.04 -15.01
CA ILE A 55 1.12 7.92 -14.12
C ILE A 55 2.61 7.55 -14.19
N LYS A 56 3.22 7.59 -15.38
CA LYS A 56 4.63 7.21 -15.55
C LYS A 56 5.56 8.13 -14.76
N THR A 57 5.29 9.43 -14.77
CA THR A 57 6.13 10.43 -14.09
C THR A 57 6.03 10.30 -12.57
N VAL A 58 4.82 10.10 -12.01
CA VAL A 58 4.69 9.84 -10.56
C VAL A 58 5.37 8.53 -10.15
N LEU A 59 5.30 7.47 -10.96
CA LEU A 59 5.94 6.19 -10.64
C LEU A 59 7.47 6.32 -10.65
N GLN A 60 8.03 6.99 -11.66
CA GLN A 60 9.47 7.28 -11.74
C GLN A 60 9.95 8.15 -10.58
N HIS A 61 9.15 9.13 -10.16
CA HIS A 61 9.45 9.92 -8.97
C HIS A 61 9.34 9.09 -7.68
N THR A 62 8.31 8.25 -7.55
CA THR A 62 8.07 7.49 -6.32
C THR A 62 9.24 6.55 -5.98
N ILE A 63 9.89 5.97 -6.99
CA ILE A 63 11.05 5.09 -6.79
C ILE A 63 12.33 5.81 -6.35
N THR A 64 12.39 7.15 -6.42
CA THR A 64 13.54 7.91 -5.92
C THR A 64 13.53 8.08 -4.40
N HIS A 65 12.39 7.78 -3.76
CA HIS A 65 12.28 7.79 -2.30
C HIS A 65 12.87 6.51 -1.72
N GLU A 66 13.57 6.65 -0.59
CA GLU A 66 13.88 5.51 0.24
C GLU A 66 12.59 4.86 0.76
N THR A 67 12.58 3.53 0.84
CA THR A 67 11.41 2.80 1.32
C THR A 67 11.34 2.95 2.85
N PRO A 68 10.29 3.59 3.40
CA PRO A 68 10.20 3.79 4.84
C PRO A 68 9.94 2.46 5.57
N GLU A 69 10.27 2.41 6.86
CA GLU A 69 9.89 1.27 7.69
C GLU A 69 8.36 1.08 7.74
N LYS A 70 7.93 -0.16 7.93
CA LYS A 70 6.52 -0.54 8.09
C LYS A 70 5.78 0.33 9.11
N SER A 71 6.43 0.66 10.23
CA SER A 71 5.87 1.48 11.31
C SER A 71 5.47 2.87 10.81
N VAL A 72 6.36 3.51 10.04
CA VAL A 72 6.15 4.81 9.40
C VAL A 72 5.08 4.72 8.31
N ILE A 73 5.15 3.71 7.44
CA ILE A 73 4.11 3.45 6.42
C ILE A 73 2.72 3.33 7.05
N LEU A 74 2.62 2.55 8.13
CA LEU A 74 1.36 2.32 8.82
C LEU A 74 0.78 3.58 9.46
N LYS A 75 1.63 4.43 10.04
CA LYS A 75 1.19 5.59 10.80
C LYS A 75 0.94 6.81 9.91
N ASP A 76 1.86 7.08 9.00
CA ASP A 76 1.99 8.39 8.36
C ASP A 76 1.53 8.38 6.90
N TYR A 77 1.73 7.28 6.17
CA TYR A 77 1.47 7.24 4.72
C TYR A 77 0.14 6.58 4.33
N LEU A 78 -0.27 5.51 5.00
CA LEU A 78 -1.50 4.80 4.64
C LEU A 78 -2.74 5.70 4.85
N PRO A 79 -3.43 6.13 3.78
CA PRO A 79 -4.46 7.17 3.88
C PRO A 79 -5.64 6.74 4.74
N LYS A 80 -6.10 7.63 5.62
CA LYS A 80 -7.38 7.47 6.33
C LYS A 80 -8.53 7.69 5.35
N GLY A 81 -9.64 6.94 5.49
CA GLY A 81 -10.82 7.11 4.64
C GLY A 81 -10.74 6.48 3.25
N LYS A 82 -9.61 5.85 2.86
CA LYS A 82 -9.48 5.14 1.58
C LYS A 82 -9.77 3.66 1.75
N ARG A 83 -10.25 3.02 0.67
CA ARG A 83 -10.56 1.57 0.63
C ARG A 83 -9.35 0.71 0.27
N THR A 84 -8.43 1.23 -0.54
CA THR A 84 -7.25 0.52 -1.03
C THR A 84 -6.12 1.51 -1.35
N VAL A 85 -4.88 1.01 -1.32
CA VAL A 85 -3.70 1.69 -1.88
C VAL A 85 -3.53 1.24 -3.32
N LYS A 86 -3.37 2.18 -4.24
CA LYS A 86 -3.07 1.85 -5.64
C LYS A 86 -1.58 1.61 -5.78
N VAL A 87 -1.20 0.53 -6.47
CA VAL A 87 0.19 0.16 -6.70
C VAL A 87 0.42 -0.22 -8.16
N ASP A 88 1.61 0.10 -8.67
CA ASP A 88 2.18 -0.58 -9.83
C ASP A 88 2.95 -1.83 -9.36
N ILE A 89 2.75 -2.95 -10.08
CA ILE A 89 3.42 -4.22 -9.83
C ILE A 89 4.19 -4.73 -11.06
N SER A 90 4.41 -3.87 -12.06
CA SER A 90 5.02 -4.26 -13.34
C SER A 90 6.45 -4.78 -13.17
N GLY A 91 7.14 -4.33 -12.11
CA GLY A 91 8.49 -4.77 -11.72
C GLY A 91 8.55 -5.43 -10.35
N LEU A 92 7.50 -6.16 -9.94
CA LEU A 92 7.36 -6.69 -8.59
C LEU A 92 8.42 -7.76 -8.24
N LYS A 93 9.14 -7.50 -7.14
CA LYS A 93 10.16 -8.35 -6.55
C LYS A 93 10.12 -8.25 -5.03
N CYS A 94 10.65 -9.26 -4.35
CA CYS A 94 10.97 -9.19 -2.93
C CYS A 94 12.18 -8.28 -2.72
N ARG A 95 12.12 -7.33 -1.78
CA ARG A 95 13.28 -6.48 -1.43
C ARG A 95 14.32 -7.20 -0.57
N ILE A 96 13.97 -8.35 0.01
CA ILE A 96 14.84 -9.09 0.93
C ILE A 96 15.76 -10.05 0.16
N CYS A 97 15.26 -10.66 -0.92
CA CYS A 97 15.98 -11.69 -1.68
C CYS A 97 15.92 -11.53 -3.20
N ASP A 98 15.36 -10.42 -3.71
CA ASP A 98 15.22 -10.10 -5.14
C ASP A 98 14.42 -11.09 -6.00
N THR A 99 13.75 -12.07 -5.38
CA THR A 99 12.85 -13.01 -6.06
C THR A 99 11.77 -12.25 -6.83
N LYS A 100 11.60 -12.56 -8.11
CA LYS A 100 10.52 -12.00 -8.94
C LYS A 100 9.17 -12.60 -8.54
N LEU A 101 8.16 -11.76 -8.45
CA LEU A 101 6.83 -12.14 -7.96
C LEU A 101 5.78 -11.67 -8.98
N LYS A 102 4.76 -12.50 -9.22
CA LYS A 102 3.75 -12.25 -10.25
C LYS A 102 2.64 -11.31 -9.78
N ASP A 103 2.31 -11.36 -8.48
CA ASP A 103 1.21 -10.63 -7.88
C ASP A 103 1.41 -10.45 -6.36
N LEU A 104 0.49 -9.70 -5.75
CA LEU A 104 0.54 -9.36 -4.32
C LEU A 104 0.25 -10.55 -3.41
N ASP A 105 -0.51 -11.55 -3.88
CA ASP A 105 -0.83 -12.74 -3.08
C ASP A 105 0.36 -13.71 -3.03
N GLU A 106 1.07 -13.86 -4.15
CA GLU A 106 2.36 -14.54 -4.20
C GLU A 106 3.40 -13.84 -3.34
N THR A 107 3.43 -12.51 -3.40
CA THR A 107 4.32 -11.73 -2.53
C THR A 107 4.03 -11.99 -1.07
N ARG A 108 2.77 -11.98 -0.64
CA ARG A 108 2.38 -12.32 0.73
C ARG A 108 2.85 -13.73 1.11
N ARG A 109 2.53 -14.74 0.30
CA ARG A 109 2.93 -16.14 0.59
C ARG A 109 4.44 -16.28 0.72
N HIS A 110 5.18 -15.72 -0.23
CA HIS A 110 6.65 -15.73 -0.23
C HIS A 110 7.24 -15.05 1.00
N LEU A 111 6.76 -13.86 1.36
CA LEU A 111 7.22 -13.15 2.56
C LEU A 111 6.91 -13.93 3.85
N SER A 112 5.79 -14.65 3.90
CA SER A 112 5.45 -15.51 5.04
C SER A 112 6.32 -16.76 5.12
N SER A 113 6.54 -17.47 4.01
CA SER A 113 7.26 -18.75 4.02
C SER A 113 8.78 -18.58 4.08
N GLU A 114 9.34 -17.61 3.36
CA GLU A 114 10.79 -17.47 3.20
C GLU A 114 11.40 -16.42 4.14
N HIS A 115 10.58 -15.50 4.66
CA HIS A 115 11.05 -14.33 5.41
C HIS A 115 10.32 -14.13 6.75
N ASN A 116 9.50 -15.09 7.18
CA ASN A 116 8.78 -15.09 8.46
C ASN A 116 7.97 -13.80 8.72
N LYS A 117 7.52 -13.10 7.66
CA LYS A 117 6.67 -11.91 7.81
C LYS A 117 5.25 -12.35 8.17
N MET A 118 4.74 -11.80 9.28
CA MET A 118 3.42 -12.15 9.81
C MET A 118 2.31 -11.28 9.24
N PHE A 119 1.41 -11.89 8.48
CA PHE A 119 0.20 -11.27 7.95
C PHE A 119 -1.03 -11.65 8.75
N THR A 120 -2.04 -10.79 8.71
CA THR A 120 -3.38 -11.11 9.21
C THR A 120 -4.18 -11.88 8.15
N VAL A 121 -5.28 -12.52 8.55
CA VAL A 121 -6.18 -13.23 7.64
C VAL A 121 -6.93 -12.32 6.65
N SER A 122 -6.91 -11.00 6.88
CA SER A 122 -7.58 -10.02 6.03
C SER A 122 -6.87 -9.83 4.67
N GLY A 123 -7.52 -9.09 3.76
CA GLY A 123 -6.99 -8.79 2.42
C GLY A 123 -5.68 -7.98 2.43
N ASN A 124 -5.07 -7.82 1.26
CA ASN A 124 -3.83 -7.05 1.07
C ASN A 124 -4.05 -5.54 1.08
N ALA A 125 -5.30 -5.09 0.90
CA ALA A 125 -5.65 -3.68 0.85
C ALA A 125 -4.94 -2.85 -0.23
N MET A 126 -4.42 -3.55 -1.23
CA MET A 126 -3.72 -2.97 -2.37
C MET A 126 -4.40 -3.41 -3.65
N LEU A 127 -4.53 -2.48 -4.59
CA LEU A 127 -5.12 -2.71 -5.89
C LEU A 127 -4.10 -2.39 -6.97
N PHE A 128 -3.77 -3.40 -7.77
CA PHE A 128 -3.05 -3.17 -9.01
C PHE A 128 -3.96 -2.47 -10.01
N VAL A 129 -3.48 -1.38 -10.60
CA VAL A 129 -4.22 -0.66 -11.63
C VAL A 129 -3.49 -0.79 -12.95
N LYS A 130 -4.08 -1.50 -13.91
CA LYS A 130 -3.56 -1.52 -15.28
C LYS A 130 -3.63 -0.10 -15.86
N PRO A 131 -2.56 0.42 -16.50
CA PRO A 131 -2.51 1.78 -17.03
C PRO A 131 -3.66 2.14 -17.99
N VAL A 132 -4.28 1.15 -18.64
CA VAL A 132 -5.33 1.33 -19.65
C VAL A 132 -6.68 1.77 -19.05
N VAL A 133 -6.93 1.58 -17.75
CA VAL A 133 -8.24 1.84 -17.12
C VAL A 133 -8.35 3.25 -16.50
N LEU A 134 -7.32 4.09 -16.66
CA LEU A 134 -7.28 5.44 -16.07
C LEU A 134 -7.51 6.56 -17.08
N VAL A 135 -7.88 6.21 -18.32
CA VAL A 135 -8.03 7.16 -19.45
C VAL A 135 -9.41 7.10 -20.10
N SER A 136 -10.37 6.43 -19.48
CA SER A 136 -11.76 6.28 -19.95
C SER A 136 -12.75 6.89 -18.98
#